data_AF-A0A699ZB47-F1
#
_entry.id   AF-A0A699ZB47-F1
#
_cell.length_a   1.000
_cell.length_b   1.000
_cell.length_c   1.000
_cell.angle_alpha   90.00
_cell.angle_beta   90.00
_cell.angle_gamma   90.00
#
_symmetry.space_group_name_H-M   'P 1'
#
loop_
_entity.id
_entity.type
_entity.pdbx_description
1 polymer ?
#
loop_
_entity_poly.entity_id
_entity_poly.type
_entity_poly.pdbx_seq_one_letter_code
_entity_poly.pdbx_strand_id
1 'polypeptide(L)'
;MDVLAGDEDEGQTCYELAKQAILEFMQSKAAAASKDEVAVVFYNTVRYSLAAGDIPSGSGSDSDRSVDGSGSSVDGRRLPERGTSGTKIEMLNDLHLPHVYVLVARSQPSVDNIRKLLELSAHDFMNDIGSLQAGEGQQQQEALAKSAAEALHAALWTAHVCLQGGRGGQARVGYRLIIFSNTEDPLAGQTASMRQHVLDRARPLHDLQISCRFFPLVAAVRPFDSTLFWDDLLALLPDPEDETGAPGHQGEGQLPSGPLKQE
;
A
#
# COMPACT_ATOMS: atom_id res chain seq x y z
N MET A 1 -10.68 5.09 5.33
CA MET A 1 -10.16 4.94 6.70
C MET A 1 -10.99 5.83 7.58
N ASP A 2 -11.71 5.26 8.53
CA ASP A 2 -12.69 6.02 9.31
C ASP A 2 -11.97 6.80 10.43
N VAL A 3 -12.24 8.11 10.52
CA VAL A 3 -11.59 9.04 11.48
C VAL A 3 -12.64 9.61 12.46
N LEU A 4 -13.88 9.12 12.44
CA LEU A 4 -14.92 9.71 13.26
C LEU A 4 -14.85 9.28 14.74
N ALA A 5 -14.97 10.32 15.56
CA ALA A 5 -14.82 10.39 16.99
C ALA A 5 -15.87 9.55 17.73
N GLY A 6 -15.40 8.77 18.70
CA GLY A 6 -16.20 8.43 19.87
C GLY A 6 -16.23 9.64 20.80
N ASP A 7 -17.40 9.94 21.34
CA ASP A 7 -17.60 10.91 22.40
C ASP A 7 -16.60 10.71 23.55
N GLU A 8 -15.85 11.76 23.89
CA GLU A 8 -15.19 12.03 25.18
C GLU A 8 -14.51 10.87 25.93
N ASP A 9 -13.87 9.94 25.22
CA ASP A 9 -12.83 9.06 25.74
C ASP A 9 -11.71 9.03 24.69
N GLU A 10 -10.50 9.49 25.04
CA GLU A 10 -9.33 9.67 24.16
C GLU A 10 -8.79 8.33 23.64
N GLY A 11 -9.59 7.62 22.84
CA GLY A 11 -9.20 6.40 22.14
C GLY A 11 -8.38 6.75 20.90
N GLN A 12 -7.23 6.09 20.74
CA GLN A 12 -6.43 6.16 19.52
C GLN A 12 -7.27 5.65 18.33
N THR A 13 -7.41 6.47 17.28
CA THR A 13 -8.16 6.06 16.08
C THR A 13 -7.45 4.90 15.36
N CYS A 14 -8.18 4.16 14.51
CA CYS A 14 -7.57 3.13 13.65
C CYS A 14 -6.44 3.70 12.78
N TYR A 15 -6.59 4.93 12.30
CA TYR A 15 -5.53 5.66 11.60
C TYR A 15 -4.29 5.82 12.47
N GLU A 16 -4.45 6.33 13.69
CA GLU A 16 -3.33 6.55 14.60
C GLU A 16 -2.67 5.23 15.05
N LEU A 17 -3.43 4.14 15.20
CA LEU A 17 -2.89 2.81 15.50
C LEU A 17 -2.01 2.29 14.35
N ALA A 18 -2.51 2.36 13.11
CA ALA A 18 -1.74 1.94 11.95
C ALA A 18 -0.49 2.81 11.75
N LYS A 19 -0.62 4.12 11.90
CA LYS A 19 0.48 5.09 11.82
C LYS A 19 1.57 4.77 12.84
N GLN A 20 1.19 4.52 14.09
CA GLN A 20 2.11 4.17 15.16
C GLN A 20 2.87 2.86 14.86
N ALA A 21 2.15 1.82 14.41
CA ALA A 21 2.78 0.54 14.06
C ALA A 21 3.80 0.69 12.91
N ILE A 22 3.48 1.50 11.89
CA ILE A 22 4.39 1.77 10.77
C ILE A 22 5.60 2.59 11.25
N LEU A 23 5.40 3.59 12.09
CA LEU A 23 6.48 4.40 12.68
C LEU A 23 7.46 3.53 13.47
N GLU A 24 6.96 2.70 14.38
CA GLU A 24 7.78 1.80 15.19
C GLU A 24 8.56 0.82 14.31
N PHE A 25 7.92 0.27 13.28
CA PHE A 25 8.58 -0.59 12.31
C PHE A 25 9.72 0.14 11.58
N MET A 26 9.46 1.34 11.05
CA MET A 26 10.47 2.13 10.34
C MET A 26 11.63 2.55 11.25
N GLN A 27 11.33 2.97 12.48
CA GLN A 27 12.34 3.33 13.48
C GLN A 27 13.20 2.14 13.86
N SER A 28 12.60 0.96 14.09
CA SER A 28 13.31 -0.29 14.37
C SER A 28 14.26 -0.67 13.23
N LYS A 29 13.79 -0.57 11.97
CA LYS A 29 14.63 -0.84 10.79
C LYS A 29 15.78 0.16 10.64
N ALA A 30 15.53 1.44 10.90
CA ALA A 30 16.56 2.47 10.88
C ALA A 30 17.61 2.27 11.99
N ALA A 31 17.17 1.96 13.22
CA ALA A 31 18.05 1.70 14.35
C ALA A 31 18.93 0.46 14.13
N ALA A 32 18.38 -0.57 13.48
CA ALA A 32 19.12 -1.77 13.10
C ALA A 32 20.06 -1.60 11.89
N ALA A 33 20.12 -0.39 11.30
CA ALA A 33 20.83 -0.12 10.03
C ALA A 33 20.47 -1.13 8.93
N SER A 34 19.18 -1.50 8.85
CA SER A 34 18.70 -2.48 7.87
C SER A 34 18.86 -1.93 6.44
N LYS A 35 19.16 -2.84 5.50
CA LYS A 35 19.16 -2.54 4.07
C LYS A 35 17.77 -2.65 3.44
N ASP A 36 16.77 -3.03 4.23
CA ASP A 36 15.39 -3.19 3.76
C ASP A 36 14.84 -1.85 3.25
N GLU A 37 14.18 -1.88 2.10
CA GLU A 37 13.44 -0.73 1.59
C GLU A 37 11.98 -0.81 2.05
N VAL A 38 11.40 0.34 2.40
CA VAL A 38 10.01 0.49 2.86
C VAL A 38 9.29 1.50 1.97
N ALA A 39 8.02 1.25 1.70
CA ALA A 39 7.09 2.20 1.09
C ALA A 39 5.85 2.32 1.96
N VAL A 40 5.23 3.50 1.99
CA VAL A 40 3.98 3.77 2.73
C VAL A 40 2.97 4.34 1.74
N VAL A 41 1.83 3.65 1.63
CA VAL A 41 0.78 3.93 0.65
C VAL A 41 -0.57 3.95 1.38
N PHE A 42 -1.33 5.01 1.17
CA PHE A 42 -2.74 5.10 1.56
C PHE A 42 -3.63 4.81 0.37
N TYR A 43 -4.75 4.16 0.59
CA TYR A 43 -5.77 3.88 -0.42
C TYR A 43 -7.13 4.41 0.05
N ASN A 44 -8.06 4.53 -0.89
CA ASN A 44 -9.37 5.12 -0.69
C ASN A 44 -9.28 6.60 -0.22
N THR A 45 -8.36 7.34 -0.86
CA THR A 45 -8.09 8.75 -0.57
C THR A 45 -8.78 9.68 -1.57
N VAL A 46 -9.06 10.92 -1.15
CA VAL A 46 -9.63 11.96 -2.03
C VAL A 46 -8.55 12.47 -2.97
N ARG A 47 -7.38 12.81 -2.42
CA ARG A 47 -6.17 13.08 -3.20
C ARG A 47 -5.53 11.78 -3.61
N TYR A 48 -5.07 11.72 -4.84
CA TYR A 48 -4.14 10.69 -5.29
C TYR A 48 -2.83 11.37 -5.70
N SER A 49 -1.72 10.66 -5.51
CA SER A 49 -0.41 11.18 -5.86
C SER A 49 -0.16 10.97 -7.36
N LEU A 50 0.31 12.01 -8.06
CA LEU A 50 0.92 11.88 -9.40
C LEU A 50 2.42 11.55 -9.32
N ALA A 51 3.04 11.73 -8.14
CA ALA A 51 4.40 11.34 -7.78
C ALA A 51 4.64 11.68 -6.30
N ALA A 52 5.46 10.91 -5.59
CA ALA A 52 5.97 11.30 -4.28
C ALA A 52 6.89 12.53 -4.45
N GLY A 53 6.36 13.73 -4.19
CA GLY A 53 7.11 14.98 -4.35
C GLY A 53 6.30 16.25 -4.09
N ASP A 54 5.00 16.26 -4.40
CA ASP A 54 4.19 17.47 -4.25
C ASP A 54 3.38 17.44 -2.96
N ILE A 55 3.98 17.93 -1.88
CA ILE A 55 3.21 18.55 -0.80
C ILE A 55 2.93 19.98 -1.27
N PRO A 56 1.68 20.38 -1.57
CA PRO A 56 1.39 21.79 -1.77
C PRO A 56 1.62 22.48 -0.44
N SER A 57 2.74 23.19 -0.34
CA SER A 57 2.97 24.13 0.75
C SER A 57 1.87 25.18 0.67
N GLY A 58 1.13 25.34 1.76
CA GLY A 58 0.00 26.25 1.83
C GLY A 58 0.33 27.69 1.46
N SER A 59 -0.70 28.36 0.93
CA SER A 59 -0.93 29.81 0.90
C SER A 59 0.18 30.70 0.31
N GLY A 60 0.02 31.03 -0.96
CA GLY A 60 0.62 32.20 -1.59
C GLY A 60 -0.39 32.81 -2.55
N SER A 61 -1.25 33.67 -2.02
CA SER A 61 -2.02 34.63 -2.81
C SER A 61 -1.05 35.52 -3.57
N ASP A 62 -1.07 35.50 -4.90
CA ASP A 62 -0.64 36.64 -5.70
C ASP A 62 -1.40 36.68 -7.02
N SER A 63 -2.43 37.51 -7.02
CA SER A 63 -2.91 38.22 -8.18
C SER A 63 -1.85 39.22 -8.64
N ASP A 64 -1.30 39.07 -9.86
CA ASP A 64 -1.36 40.17 -10.85
C ASP A 64 -0.87 39.78 -12.26
N ARG A 65 -1.71 40.18 -13.22
CA ARG A 65 -1.44 40.78 -14.54
C ARG A 65 -0.57 40.12 -15.61
N SER A 66 -1.26 39.98 -16.74
CA SER A 66 -0.81 39.69 -18.10
C SER A 66 -0.03 40.82 -18.81
N VAL A 67 0.56 40.42 -19.95
CA VAL A 67 0.98 41.20 -21.15
C VAL A 67 2.46 41.67 -21.08
N ASP A 68 3.41 41.25 -21.94
CA ASP A 68 3.51 41.50 -23.39
C ASP A 68 4.77 40.82 -24.02
N GLY A 69 4.80 40.66 -25.36
CA GLY A 69 6.00 40.97 -26.16
C GLY A 69 6.99 39.87 -26.62
N SER A 70 6.73 39.30 -27.79
CA SER A 70 7.62 39.07 -28.95
C SER A 70 9.16 38.91 -28.80
N GLY A 71 9.74 37.85 -29.41
CA GLY A 71 11.06 37.97 -30.09
C GLY A 71 12.00 36.75 -30.11
N SER A 72 12.22 36.21 -31.33
CA SER A 72 13.48 35.67 -31.89
C SER A 72 14.19 34.42 -31.33
N SER A 73 14.16 33.37 -32.16
CA SER A 73 15.24 32.42 -32.54
C SER A 73 16.66 32.72 -32.05
N VAL A 74 17.37 31.71 -31.48
CA VAL A 74 18.65 31.14 -31.97
C VAL A 74 18.87 29.73 -31.39
N ASP A 75 19.37 28.88 -32.28
CA ASP A 75 19.87 27.50 -32.18
C ASP A 75 20.82 27.20 -31.00
N GLY A 76 20.78 25.95 -30.53
CA GLY A 76 21.61 25.48 -29.41
C GLY A 76 21.27 24.07 -28.94
N ARG A 77 21.22 23.09 -29.85
CA ARG A 77 21.12 21.67 -29.49
C ARG A 77 22.36 21.21 -28.70
N ARG A 78 22.33 21.39 -27.38
CA ARG A 78 23.08 20.55 -26.44
C ARG A 78 22.11 19.52 -25.87
N LEU A 79 22.33 18.27 -26.26
CA LEU A 79 21.75 17.11 -25.60
C LEU A 79 22.19 17.14 -24.12
N PRO A 80 21.28 17.18 -23.14
CA PRO A 80 21.68 16.92 -21.77
C PRO A 80 22.09 15.46 -21.65
N GLU A 81 23.31 15.27 -21.15
CA GLU A 81 23.88 13.97 -20.85
C GLU A 81 22.93 13.16 -19.95
N ARG A 82 22.66 11.91 -20.36
CA ARG A 82 21.96 10.91 -19.55
C ARG A 82 22.79 10.64 -18.29
N GLY A 83 22.54 11.41 -17.24
CA GLY A 83 22.79 11.01 -15.86
C GLY A 83 21.79 9.91 -15.51
N THR A 84 22.28 8.69 -15.37
CA THR A 84 21.55 7.49 -14.95
C THR A 84 21.13 7.59 -13.48
N SER A 85 20.09 8.39 -13.20
CA SER A 85 19.43 8.47 -11.88
C SER A 85 17.91 8.68 -11.98
N GLY A 86 17.31 8.36 -13.14
CA GLY A 86 15.89 8.61 -13.44
C GLY A 86 14.93 7.43 -13.25
N THR A 87 15.31 6.32 -12.60
CA THR A 87 14.65 5.02 -12.86
C THR A 87 13.67 4.46 -11.82
N LYS A 88 13.13 5.25 -10.88
CA LYS A 88 12.15 4.70 -9.89
C LYS A 88 10.86 5.52 -9.73
N ILE A 89 10.95 6.84 -9.82
CA ILE A 89 9.79 7.74 -9.69
C ILE A 89 9.06 7.87 -11.04
N GLU A 90 9.78 7.94 -12.16
CA GLU A 90 9.19 8.10 -13.50
C GLU A 90 8.23 6.96 -13.90
N MET A 91 8.44 5.72 -13.42
CA MET A 91 7.53 4.59 -13.71
C MET A 91 6.20 4.65 -12.95
N LEU A 92 6.14 5.37 -11.82
CA LEU A 92 4.88 5.63 -11.09
C LEU A 92 4.13 6.83 -11.69
N ASN A 93 4.83 7.72 -12.42
CA ASN A 93 4.27 8.95 -13.00
C ASN A 93 3.33 8.69 -14.18
N ASP A 94 3.47 7.57 -14.89
CA ASP A 94 2.59 7.19 -16.02
C ASP A 94 1.32 6.45 -15.56
N LEU A 95 1.19 6.18 -14.26
CA LEU A 95 0.16 5.33 -13.72
C LEU A 95 -0.91 6.19 -13.04
N HIS A 96 -2.06 6.35 -13.70
CA HIS A 96 -3.24 6.90 -13.04
C HIS A 96 -3.65 5.94 -11.93
N LEU A 97 -3.33 6.29 -10.68
CA LEU A 97 -3.62 5.51 -9.49
C LEU A 97 -4.80 6.16 -8.76
N PRO A 98 -6.05 5.92 -9.20
CA PRO A 98 -7.21 6.57 -8.61
C PRO A 98 -7.27 6.21 -7.12
N HIS A 99 -7.46 7.24 -6.29
CA HIS A 99 -7.68 7.10 -4.85
C HIS A 99 -6.53 6.42 -4.08
N VAL A 100 -5.30 6.51 -4.60
CA VAL A 100 -4.09 6.02 -3.93
C VAL A 100 -3.10 7.16 -3.74
N TYR A 101 -2.62 7.33 -2.50
CA TYR A 101 -1.64 8.34 -2.14
C TYR A 101 -0.36 7.67 -1.61
N VAL A 102 0.76 7.87 -2.30
CA VAL A 102 2.07 7.37 -1.88
C VAL A 102 2.74 8.41 -1.00
N LEU A 103 2.73 8.20 0.32
CA LEU A 103 3.39 9.09 1.27
C LEU A 103 4.91 8.92 1.24
N VAL A 104 5.37 7.67 1.21
CA VAL A 104 6.78 7.31 1.18
C VAL A 104 7.01 6.35 0.02
N ALA A 105 7.77 6.80 -0.98
CA ALA A 105 8.24 5.93 -2.05
C ALA A 105 9.27 4.93 -1.54
N ARG A 106 9.36 3.77 -2.20
CA ARG A 106 10.24 2.68 -1.77
C ARG A 106 11.69 3.11 -1.64
N SER A 107 12.16 3.19 -0.40
CA SER A 107 13.50 3.63 -0.02
C SER A 107 13.88 3.06 1.34
N GLN A 108 15.17 3.07 1.70
CA GLN A 108 15.56 2.72 3.08
C GLN A 108 14.93 3.71 4.07
N PRO A 109 14.50 3.26 5.26
CA PRO A 109 14.00 4.15 6.30
C PRO A 109 15.00 5.26 6.62
N SER A 110 14.57 6.51 6.47
CA SER A 110 15.35 7.71 6.73
C SER A 110 14.67 8.57 7.79
N VAL A 111 15.43 9.44 8.45
CA VAL A 111 14.90 10.40 9.41
C VAL A 111 13.80 11.27 8.78
N ASP A 112 13.96 11.66 7.51
CA ASP A 112 12.98 12.49 6.82
C ASP A 112 11.69 11.72 6.51
N ASN A 113 11.77 10.45 6.10
CA ASN A 113 10.58 9.62 5.88
C ASN A 113 9.84 9.33 7.18
N ILE A 114 10.58 9.09 8.28
CA ILE A 114 10.00 8.91 9.61
C ILE A 114 9.32 10.20 10.07
N ARG A 115 9.97 11.36 9.90
CA ARG A 115 9.43 12.67 10.25
C ARG A 115 8.15 12.97 9.47
N LYS A 116 8.12 12.72 8.16
CA LYS A 116 6.91 12.89 7.32
C LYS A 116 5.71 12.12 7.87
N LEU A 117 5.91 10.88 8.31
CA LEU A 117 4.83 10.08 8.88
C LEU A 117 4.46 10.52 10.30
N LEU A 118 5.43 10.97 11.09
CA LEU A 118 5.21 11.46 12.46
C LEU A 118 4.40 12.76 12.48
N GLU A 119 4.71 13.69 11.56
CA GLU A 119 4.08 15.00 11.46
C GLU A 119 2.68 14.95 10.83
N LEU A 120 2.34 13.86 10.13
CA LEU A 120 1.03 13.67 9.54
C LEU A 120 0.02 13.27 10.63
N SER A 121 -0.62 14.27 11.26
CA SER A 121 -1.71 14.04 12.20
C SER A 121 -2.97 13.54 11.49
N ALA A 122 -3.90 12.90 12.21
CA ALA A 122 -5.21 12.55 11.64
C ALA A 122 -5.95 13.76 11.05
N HIS A 123 -5.82 14.93 11.69
CA HIS A 123 -6.39 16.18 11.21
C HIS A 123 -5.77 16.61 9.88
N ASP A 124 -4.45 16.62 9.78
CA ASP A 124 -3.73 17.04 8.56
C ASP A 124 -3.94 16.02 7.44
N PHE A 125 -3.96 14.73 7.77
CA PHE A 125 -4.35 13.68 6.82
C PHE A 125 -5.73 13.97 6.21
N MET A 126 -6.74 14.28 7.03
CA MET A 126 -8.09 14.53 6.54
C MET A 126 -8.20 15.81 5.71
N ASN A 127 -7.47 16.87 6.06
CA ASN A 127 -7.49 18.14 5.34
C ASN A 127 -6.69 18.10 4.03
N ASP A 128 -5.50 17.49 4.06
CA ASP A 128 -4.56 17.56 2.94
C ASP A 128 -4.73 16.40 1.96
N ILE A 129 -5.04 15.19 2.45
CA ILE A 129 -5.18 13.97 1.64
C ILE A 129 -6.65 13.55 1.51
N GLY A 130 -7.36 13.51 2.64
CA GLY A 130 -8.74 13.10 2.75
C GLY A 130 -8.96 11.60 2.53
N SER A 131 -10.07 11.07 3.07
CA SER A 131 -10.56 9.72 2.77
C SER A 131 -11.95 9.80 2.16
N LEU A 132 -12.22 8.95 1.17
CA LEU A 132 -13.56 8.78 0.62
C LEU A 132 -14.43 8.08 1.68
N GLN A 133 -15.24 8.85 2.40
CA GLN A 133 -16.18 8.33 3.40
C GLN A 133 -17.54 8.02 2.77
N ALA A 134 -18.27 7.09 3.39
CA ALA A 134 -19.68 6.81 3.12
C ALA A 134 -20.51 8.10 3.26
N GLY A 135 -21.07 8.60 2.15
CA GLY A 135 -22.04 9.68 2.17
C GLY A 135 -23.44 9.15 2.47
N GLU A 136 -24.29 9.98 3.07
CA GLU A 136 -25.67 9.61 3.38
C GLU A 136 -26.54 9.61 2.11
N GLY A 137 -26.73 8.44 1.50
CA GLY A 137 -27.65 8.26 0.38
C GLY A 137 -27.33 7.04 -0.49
N GLN A 138 -28.36 6.35 -1.00
CA GLN A 138 -28.22 5.09 -1.74
C GLN A 138 -27.34 5.22 -3.01
N GLN A 139 -27.51 6.29 -3.79
CA GLN A 139 -26.70 6.56 -4.99
C GLN A 139 -25.24 6.92 -4.65
N GLN A 140 -25.04 7.62 -3.53
CA GLN A 140 -23.71 8.01 -3.08
C GLN A 140 -22.96 6.79 -2.52
N GLN A 141 -23.67 5.89 -1.82
CA GLN A 141 -23.12 4.62 -1.35
C GLN A 141 -22.62 3.72 -2.49
N GLU A 142 -23.38 3.64 -3.60
CA GLU A 142 -22.98 2.84 -4.77
C GLU A 142 -21.74 3.43 -5.47
N ALA A 143 -21.71 4.76 -5.65
CA ALA A 143 -20.55 5.46 -6.21
C ALA A 143 -19.30 5.27 -5.34
N LEU A 144 -19.44 5.32 -4.02
CA LEU A 144 -18.34 5.14 -3.08
C LEU A 144 -17.86 3.70 -3.01
N ALA A 145 -18.76 2.72 -3.05
CA ALA A 145 -18.39 1.31 -3.14
C ALA A 145 -17.60 1.03 -4.42
N LYS A 146 -17.98 1.67 -5.54
CA LYS A 146 -17.24 1.58 -6.80
C LYS A 146 -15.84 2.20 -6.66
N SER A 147 -15.75 3.40 -6.07
CA SER A 147 -14.45 4.04 -5.81
C SER A 147 -13.57 3.23 -4.86
N ALA A 148 -14.13 2.58 -3.84
CA ALA A 148 -13.38 1.71 -2.93
C ALA A 148 -12.80 0.48 -3.63
N ALA A 149 -13.57 -0.13 -4.53
CA ALA A 149 -13.11 -1.24 -5.36
C ALA A 149 -11.97 -0.82 -6.31
N GLU A 150 -12.14 0.30 -7.00
CA GLU A 150 -11.11 0.88 -7.87
C GLU A 150 -9.85 1.26 -7.08
N ALA A 151 -10.01 1.83 -5.89
CA ALA A 151 -8.92 2.20 -4.99
C ALA A 151 -8.10 0.99 -4.52
N LEU A 152 -8.77 -0.09 -4.09
CA LEU A 152 -8.09 -1.30 -3.65
C LEU A 152 -7.38 -2.00 -4.81
N HIS A 153 -8.03 -2.10 -5.96
CA HIS A 153 -7.40 -2.63 -7.17
C HIS A 153 -6.16 -1.80 -7.58
N ALA A 154 -6.26 -0.47 -7.54
CA ALA A 154 -5.13 0.42 -7.80
C ALA A 154 -4.02 0.24 -6.77
N ALA A 155 -4.34 0.14 -5.48
CA ALA A 155 -3.36 -0.03 -4.40
C ALA A 155 -2.58 -1.35 -4.51
N LEU A 156 -3.25 -2.47 -4.82
CA LEU A 156 -2.60 -3.76 -5.07
C LEU A 156 -1.65 -3.67 -6.28
N TRP A 157 -2.05 -2.94 -7.32
CA TRP A 157 -1.19 -2.70 -8.47
C TRP A 157 0.00 -1.78 -8.13
N THR A 158 -0.20 -0.73 -7.35
CA THR A 158 0.88 0.12 -6.84
C THR A 158 1.89 -0.72 -6.05
N ALA A 159 1.42 -1.61 -5.18
CA ALA A 159 2.29 -2.52 -4.43
C ALA A 159 3.12 -3.41 -5.36
N HIS A 160 2.51 -4.00 -6.39
CA HIS A 160 3.22 -4.78 -7.41
C HIS A 160 4.34 -3.97 -8.07
N VAL A 161 4.02 -2.79 -8.61
CA VAL A 161 4.98 -1.92 -9.31
C VAL A 161 6.11 -1.48 -8.36
N CYS A 162 5.76 -1.06 -7.15
CA CYS A 162 6.73 -0.67 -6.13
C CYS A 162 7.71 -1.79 -5.83
N LEU A 163 7.25 -3.04 -5.70
CA LEU A 163 8.09 -4.18 -5.31
C LEU A 163 8.86 -4.78 -6.50
N GLN A 164 8.29 -4.77 -7.71
CA GLN A 164 8.91 -5.30 -8.93
C GLN A 164 10.27 -4.66 -9.23
N GLY A 165 10.39 -3.33 -9.12
CA GLY A 165 11.60 -2.60 -9.52
C GLY A 165 12.85 -2.83 -8.65
N GLY A 166 12.80 -3.77 -7.69
CA GLY A 166 13.85 -3.98 -6.68
C GLY A 166 14.68 -5.24 -6.91
N ARG A 167 14.36 -6.03 -7.93
CA ARG A 167 14.95 -7.34 -8.22
C ARG A 167 16.35 -7.29 -8.84
N GLY A 168 17.14 -6.26 -8.53
CA GLY A 168 18.52 -6.14 -8.98
C GLY A 168 19.43 -7.16 -8.31
N GLY A 169 19.57 -8.35 -8.91
CA GLY A 169 20.67 -9.32 -8.74
C GLY A 169 21.01 -9.86 -7.34
N GLN A 170 20.44 -9.33 -6.26
CA GLN A 170 20.73 -9.76 -4.90
C GLN A 170 19.84 -10.94 -4.49
N ALA A 171 20.50 -11.96 -3.95
CA ALA A 171 19.90 -13.22 -3.53
C ALA A 171 18.73 -13.01 -2.56
N ARG A 172 17.61 -13.71 -2.82
CA ARG A 172 16.48 -13.97 -1.90
C ARG A 172 16.05 -12.77 -1.04
N VAL A 173 15.68 -11.67 -1.69
CA VAL A 173 14.89 -10.62 -1.03
C VAL A 173 13.45 -11.12 -0.90
N GLY A 174 12.99 -11.34 0.33
CA GLY A 174 11.58 -11.58 0.63
C GLY A 174 10.80 -10.28 0.45
N TYR A 175 9.78 -10.29 -0.42
CA TYR A 175 8.91 -9.14 -0.62
C TYR A 175 7.65 -9.35 0.21
N ARG A 176 7.26 -8.33 0.97
CA ARG A 176 6.08 -8.42 1.83
C ARG A 176 5.19 -7.20 1.67
N LEU A 177 3.90 -7.48 1.47
CA LEU A 177 2.82 -6.51 1.56
C LEU A 177 2.22 -6.58 2.97
N ILE A 178 2.04 -5.43 3.62
CA ILE A 178 1.36 -5.33 4.90
C ILE A 178 0.14 -4.43 4.69
N ILE A 179 -1.05 -4.96 4.97
CA ILE A 179 -2.31 -4.25 4.82
C ILE A 179 -2.90 -4.00 6.20
N PHE A 180 -3.18 -2.73 6.49
CA PHE A 180 -3.97 -2.32 7.64
C PHE A 180 -5.35 -1.88 7.13
N SER A 181 -6.42 -2.43 7.68
CA SER A 181 -7.79 -2.02 7.32
C SER A 181 -8.75 -2.17 8.49
N ASN A 182 -9.78 -1.33 8.50
CA ASN A 182 -10.92 -1.42 9.40
C ASN A 182 -12.21 -1.87 8.71
N THR A 183 -12.15 -2.19 7.41
CA THR A 183 -13.31 -2.58 6.61
C THR A 183 -13.31 -4.09 6.38
N GLU A 184 -14.38 -4.78 6.75
CA GLU A 184 -14.53 -6.25 6.60
C GLU A 184 -14.67 -6.65 5.13
N ASP A 185 -15.52 -5.95 4.37
CA ASP A 185 -15.68 -6.12 2.93
C ASP A 185 -15.48 -4.77 2.20
N PRO A 186 -14.27 -4.48 1.68
CA PRO A 186 -14.03 -3.27 0.89
C PRO A 186 -14.80 -3.25 -0.43
N LEU A 187 -15.38 -4.39 -0.85
CA LEU A 187 -16.13 -4.55 -2.09
C LEU A 187 -17.63 -4.80 -1.83
N ALA A 188 -18.12 -4.41 -0.65
CA ALA A 188 -19.54 -4.54 -0.32
C ALA A 188 -20.42 -3.84 -1.36
N GLY A 189 -21.45 -4.53 -1.85
CA GLY A 189 -22.35 -4.02 -2.89
C GLY A 189 -21.77 -4.05 -4.32
N GLN A 190 -20.56 -4.55 -4.53
CA GLN A 190 -19.99 -4.73 -5.87
C GLN A 190 -20.44 -6.03 -6.53
N THR A 191 -20.43 -6.04 -7.87
CA THR A 191 -20.73 -7.24 -8.66
C THR A 191 -19.65 -8.30 -8.50
N ALA A 192 -19.99 -9.58 -8.72
CA ALA A 192 -19.03 -10.68 -8.73
C ALA A 192 -17.89 -10.45 -9.74
N SER A 193 -18.18 -9.83 -10.89
CA SER A 193 -17.16 -9.50 -11.90
C SER A 193 -16.16 -8.45 -11.39
N MET A 194 -16.63 -7.42 -10.67
CA MET A 194 -15.74 -6.44 -10.06
C MET A 194 -14.91 -7.07 -8.95
N ARG A 195 -15.51 -7.92 -8.11
CA ARG A 195 -14.78 -8.66 -7.08
C ARG A 195 -13.66 -9.50 -7.67
N GLN A 196 -13.95 -10.28 -8.71
CA GLN A 196 -12.92 -11.06 -9.41
C GLN A 196 -11.84 -10.15 -10.02
N HIS A 197 -12.22 -9.02 -10.61
CA HIS A 197 -11.27 -8.06 -11.18
C HIS A 197 -10.27 -7.52 -10.15
N VAL A 198 -10.71 -7.26 -8.91
CA VAL A 198 -9.80 -6.88 -7.81
C VAL A 198 -8.90 -8.06 -7.41
N LEU A 199 -9.46 -9.25 -7.23
CA LEU A 199 -8.72 -10.46 -6.85
C LEU A 199 -7.69 -10.89 -7.91
N ASP A 200 -7.93 -10.61 -9.19
CA ASP A 200 -6.97 -10.90 -10.27
C ASP A 200 -5.64 -10.15 -10.09
N ARG A 201 -5.60 -9.07 -9.28
CA ARG A 201 -4.35 -8.40 -8.88
C ARG A 201 -3.47 -9.22 -7.93
N ALA A 202 -4.02 -10.26 -7.30
CA ALA A 202 -3.23 -11.18 -6.51
C ALA A 202 -2.24 -11.98 -7.37
N ARG A 203 -2.57 -12.30 -8.63
CA ARG A 203 -1.71 -13.11 -9.50
C ARG A 203 -0.34 -12.45 -9.76
N PRO A 204 -0.25 -11.19 -10.23
CA PRO A 204 1.04 -10.52 -10.36
C PRO A 204 1.83 -10.38 -9.05
N LEU A 205 1.16 -10.33 -7.90
CA LEU A 205 1.81 -10.30 -6.59
C LEU A 205 2.38 -11.67 -6.22
N HIS A 206 1.61 -12.74 -6.44
CA HIS A 206 2.01 -14.13 -6.26
C HIS A 206 3.20 -14.51 -7.16
N ASP A 207 3.18 -14.10 -8.44
CA ASP A 207 4.27 -14.35 -9.39
C ASP A 207 5.59 -13.68 -8.94
N LEU A 208 5.48 -12.56 -8.20
CA LEU A 208 6.60 -11.90 -7.55
C LEU A 208 6.96 -12.47 -6.17
N GLN A 209 6.31 -13.56 -5.75
CA GLN A 209 6.48 -14.18 -4.44
C GLN A 209 6.32 -13.16 -3.30
N ILE A 210 5.34 -12.26 -3.44
CA ILE A 210 5.02 -11.25 -2.43
C ILE A 210 4.08 -11.88 -1.41
N SER A 211 4.57 -12.14 -0.20
CA SER A 211 3.70 -12.55 0.91
C SER A 211 2.86 -11.37 1.39
N CYS A 212 1.66 -11.63 1.90
CA CYS A 212 0.78 -10.59 2.44
C CYS A 212 0.48 -10.85 3.91
N ARG A 213 0.56 -9.80 4.74
CA ARG A 213 0.08 -9.81 6.12
C ARG A 213 -1.04 -8.79 6.27
N PHE A 214 -2.15 -9.24 6.82
CA PHE A 214 -3.34 -8.41 7.05
C PHE A 214 -3.55 -8.14 8.54
N PHE A 215 -3.81 -6.89 8.88
CA PHE A 215 -4.07 -6.43 10.24
C PHE A 215 -5.45 -5.75 10.31
N PRO A 216 -6.48 -6.46 10.81
CA PRO A 216 -7.81 -5.89 10.99
C PRO A 216 -7.83 -4.97 12.22
N LEU A 217 -7.74 -3.66 12.01
CA LEU A 217 -7.52 -2.66 13.06
C LEU A 217 -8.65 -2.62 14.10
N VAL A 218 -9.89 -2.87 13.69
CA VAL A 218 -11.06 -2.84 14.58
C VAL A 218 -11.29 -4.15 15.33
N ALA A 219 -10.57 -5.22 14.98
CA ALA A 219 -10.71 -6.53 15.63
C ALA A 219 -10.36 -6.49 17.12
N ALA A 220 -9.58 -5.49 17.55
CA ALA A 220 -9.26 -5.26 18.96
C ALA A 220 -10.47 -4.77 19.78
N VAL A 221 -11.49 -4.21 19.12
CA VAL A 221 -12.62 -3.53 19.79
C VAL A 221 -13.96 -4.18 19.46
N ARG A 222 -14.10 -4.79 18.27
CA ARG A 222 -15.31 -5.51 17.85
C ARG A 222 -14.96 -6.76 17.04
N PRO A 223 -15.87 -7.75 16.94
CA PRO A 223 -15.70 -8.85 15.98
C PRO A 223 -15.46 -8.32 14.57
N PHE A 224 -14.56 -9.00 13.85
CA PHE A 224 -14.20 -8.68 12.47
C PHE A 224 -14.32 -9.94 11.63
N ASP A 225 -15.17 -9.91 10.60
CA ASP A 225 -15.35 -11.02 9.66
C ASP A 225 -14.45 -10.86 8.43
N SER A 226 -13.31 -11.54 8.44
CA SER A 226 -12.37 -11.56 7.31
C SER A 226 -12.85 -12.44 6.15
N THR A 227 -13.80 -13.35 6.39
CA THR A 227 -14.31 -14.28 5.38
C THR A 227 -15.10 -13.57 4.27
N LEU A 228 -15.53 -12.32 4.51
CA LEU A 228 -16.26 -11.54 3.52
C LEU A 228 -15.41 -11.12 2.31
N PHE A 229 -14.07 -11.03 2.46
CA PHE A 229 -13.19 -10.66 1.34
C PHE A 229 -11.71 -11.00 1.59
N TRP A 230 -11.17 -10.69 2.77
CA TRP A 230 -9.73 -10.74 3.00
C TRP A 230 -9.17 -12.15 2.92
N ASP A 231 -9.91 -13.16 3.39
CA ASP A 231 -9.50 -14.55 3.30
C ASP A 231 -9.31 -15.02 1.84
N ASP A 232 -10.22 -14.61 0.95
CA ASP A 232 -10.11 -14.91 -0.50
C ASP A 232 -8.83 -14.30 -1.09
N LEU A 233 -8.51 -13.06 -0.72
CA LEU A 233 -7.29 -12.39 -1.20
C LEU A 233 -6.03 -13.05 -0.65
N LEU A 234 -6.00 -13.39 0.64
CA LEU A 234 -4.85 -13.99 1.30
C LEU A 234 -4.58 -15.41 0.77
N ALA A 235 -5.62 -16.20 0.49
CA ALA A 235 -5.50 -17.54 -0.06
C ALA A 235 -4.86 -17.57 -1.47
N LEU A 236 -4.88 -16.44 -2.19
CA LEU A 236 -4.26 -16.31 -3.52
C LEU A 236 -2.78 -15.91 -3.46
N LEU A 237 -2.25 -15.59 -2.28
CA LEU A 237 -0.88 -15.09 -2.09
C LEU A 237 -0.03 -16.13 -1.33
N PRO A 238 1.30 -16.11 -1.52
CA PRO A 238 2.22 -16.99 -0.79
C PRO A 238 2.10 -16.80 0.73
N ASP A 239 2.23 -17.91 1.47
CA ASP A 239 2.21 -17.90 2.92
C ASP A 239 3.41 -17.07 3.46
N PRO A 240 3.18 -16.10 4.36
CA PRO A 240 4.27 -15.36 5.01
C PRO A 240 5.24 -16.22 5.84
N GLU A 241 4.93 -17.48 6.16
CA GLU A 241 5.78 -18.39 6.96
C GLU A 241 6.67 -19.31 6.11
N ASP A 242 6.34 -19.50 4.82
CA ASP A 242 7.10 -20.32 3.86
C ASP A 242 8.47 -19.72 3.46
N GLU A 243 8.78 -18.50 3.93
CA GLU A 243 10.11 -17.87 3.75
C GLU A 243 11.21 -18.52 4.61
N THR A 244 10.84 -19.40 5.55
CA THR A 244 11.80 -20.28 6.22
C THR A 244 12.01 -21.51 5.35
N GLY A 245 13.16 -21.58 4.66
CA GLY A 245 13.57 -22.75 3.88
C GLY A 245 13.80 -24.00 4.73
N ALA A 246 12.74 -24.57 5.31
CA ALA A 246 12.72 -25.94 5.76
C ALA A 246 12.69 -26.84 4.52
N PRO A 247 13.65 -27.76 4.33
CA PRO A 247 13.62 -28.70 3.23
C PRO A 247 12.34 -29.54 3.36
N GLY A 248 11.61 -29.64 2.25
CA GLY A 248 10.35 -30.36 2.20
C GLY A 248 10.43 -31.73 2.85
N HIS A 249 9.39 -32.07 3.60
CA HIS A 249 9.06 -33.47 3.88
C HIS A 249 8.69 -34.14 2.54
N GLN A 250 9.71 -34.51 1.76
CA GLN A 250 9.61 -35.62 0.84
C GLN A 250 9.52 -36.89 1.68
N GLY A 251 8.57 -37.75 1.32
CA GLY A 251 8.09 -38.83 2.14
C GLY A 251 9.16 -39.78 2.68
N GLU A 252 9.00 -40.11 3.96
CA GLU A 252 9.22 -41.44 4.47
C GLU A 252 7.82 -42.02 4.69
N GLY A 253 7.42 -43.14 4.13
CA GLY A 253 8.17 -44.36 3.97
C GLY A 253 7.24 -45.45 4.49
N GLN A 254 6.68 -46.20 3.54
CA GLN A 254 5.99 -47.47 3.70
C GLN A 254 6.32 -48.18 5.04
N LEU A 255 5.31 -48.43 5.89
CA LEU A 255 5.43 -49.43 6.95
C LEU A 255 5.50 -50.82 6.32
N PRO A 256 6.57 -51.61 6.48
CA PRO A 256 6.53 -53.02 6.17
C PRO A 256 5.90 -53.75 7.36
N SER A 257 4.65 -54.15 7.22
CA SER A 257 4.01 -55.14 8.09
C SER A 257 4.70 -56.49 7.91
N GLY A 258 5.56 -56.86 8.86
CA GLY A 258 6.14 -58.19 9.03
C GLY A 258 5.60 -58.88 10.29
N PRO A 259 5.41 -60.22 10.28
CA PRO A 259 4.59 -60.91 11.27
C PRO A 259 5.35 -61.18 12.58
N LEU A 260 4.67 -60.99 13.70
CA LEU A 260 5.08 -61.49 15.01
C LEU A 260 4.94 -63.02 15.03
N LYS A 261 6.06 -63.74 15.08
CA LYS A 261 6.07 -65.13 15.57
C LYS A 261 5.99 -65.10 17.08
N GLN A 262 4.93 -65.68 17.63
CA GLN A 262 4.86 -66.11 19.03
C GLN A 262 5.45 -67.51 19.17
N GLU A 263 6.01 -67.76 20.35
CA GLU A 263 6.49 -69.05 20.88
C GLU A 263 5.47 -70.18 20.79
#